data_AF-A0A2S2CZU1-F1
#
_entry.id   AF-A0A2S2CZU1-F1
#
_cell.length_a   1.000
_cell.length_b   1.000
_cell.length_c   1.000
_cell.angle_alpha   90.00
_cell.angle_beta   90.00
_cell.angle_gamma   90.00
#
_symmetry.space_group_name_H-M   'P 1'
#
loop_
_entity.id
_entity.type
_entity.pdbx_description
1 polymer ?
#
loop_
_entity_poly.entity_id
_entity_poly.type
_entity_poly.pdbx_seq_one_letter_code
_entity_poly.pdbx_strand_id
1 'polypeptide(L)'
;MTEQEFLRHLADYGADPARWPAELRAAAHQLLAGRTIADRPALRDLLAAEAAFDRRLAGVVPVVDEARVRHLVASVTRAARDTPRGAAPDSLLVFLLGPLPRPAAAALGLGLLLLGWVIGATVPHVGTTEVALPGDDVTILFDGDGR
;
A
#
# COMPACT_ATOMS: atom_id res chain seq x y z
N MET A 1 -30.60 10.47 8.57
CA MET A 1 -29.38 9.64 8.49
C MET A 1 -29.25 8.87 9.79
N THR A 2 -29.06 7.56 9.71
CA THR A 2 -28.80 6.70 10.86
C THR A 2 -27.33 6.79 11.30
N GLU A 3 -27.02 6.28 12.49
CA GLU A 3 -25.63 6.22 12.97
C GLU A 3 -24.74 5.36 12.08
N GLN A 4 -25.24 4.22 11.61
CA GLN A 4 -24.49 3.31 10.76
C GLN A 4 -24.19 3.94 9.39
N GLU A 5 -25.13 4.69 8.83
CA GLU A 5 -24.90 5.49 7.61
C GLU A 5 -23.86 6.58 7.86
N PHE A 6 -23.94 7.27 8.99
CA PHE A 6 -22.95 8.30 9.35
C PHE A 6 -21.55 7.71 9.49
N LEU A 7 -21.39 6.57 10.16
CA LEU A 7 -20.10 5.90 10.33
C LEU A 7 -19.52 5.41 9.00
N ARG A 8 -20.38 4.91 8.10
CA ARG A 8 -19.96 4.56 6.74
C ARG A 8 -19.44 5.79 5.99
N HIS A 9 -20.20 6.89 6.01
CA HIS A 9 -19.80 8.13 5.35
C HIS A 9 -18.57 8.79 5.99
N LEU A 10 -18.37 8.62 7.30
CA LEU A 10 -17.16 9.03 7.99
C LEU A 10 -15.93 8.29 7.47
N ALA A 11 -16.04 6.98 7.22
CA ALA A 11 -14.96 6.20 6.62
C ALA A 11 -14.72 6.56 5.14
N ASP A 12 -15.77 6.88 4.39
CA ASP A 12 -15.67 7.18 2.96
C ASP A 12 -15.12 8.58 2.66
N TYR A 13 -15.50 9.59 3.47
CA TYR A 13 -15.22 11.00 3.20
C TYR A 13 -14.34 11.69 4.26
N GLY A 14 -14.01 11.00 5.35
CA GLY A 14 -13.24 11.55 6.47
C GLY A 14 -14.06 12.46 7.38
N ALA A 15 -13.39 13.05 8.36
CA ALA A 15 -14.02 13.83 9.43
C ALA A 15 -14.44 15.25 9.04
N ASP A 16 -14.10 15.72 7.84
CA ASP A 16 -14.46 17.07 7.37
C ASP A 16 -15.73 17.05 6.51
N PRO A 17 -16.86 17.61 6.99
CA PRO A 17 -18.11 17.67 6.24
C PRO A 17 -18.03 18.46 4.92
N ALA A 18 -17.02 19.30 4.73
CA ALA A 18 -16.82 20.01 3.47
C ALA A 18 -16.49 19.04 2.31
N ARG A 19 -15.84 17.90 2.60
CA ARG A 19 -15.53 16.84 1.63
C ARG A 19 -16.73 15.97 1.27
N TRP A 20 -17.80 16.03 2.07
CA TRP A 20 -18.98 15.19 1.87
C TRP A 20 -19.85 15.72 0.72
N PRO A 21 -20.61 14.85 0.04
CA PRO A 21 -21.65 15.25 -0.92
C PRO A 21 -22.64 16.25 -0.32
N ALA A 22 -23.16 17.16 -1.14
CA ALA A 22 -23.99 18.28 -0.70
C ALA A 22 -25.26 17.81 0.04
N GLU A 23 -25.83 16.70 -0.41
CA GLU A 23 -27.04 16.08 0.14
C GLU A 23 -26.79 15.52 1.55
N LEU A 24 -25.58 15.04 1.81
CA LEU A 24 -25.19 14.44 3.09
C LEU A 24 -24.66 15.48 4.08
N ARG A 25 -24.12 16.60 3.59
CA ARG A 25 -23.52 17.65 4.42
C ARG A 25 -24.51 18.24 5.43
N ALA A 26 -25.73 18.55 5.01
CA ALA A 26 -26.75 19.10 5.89
C ALA A 26 -27.13 18.11 7.01
N ALA A 27 -27.28 16.83 6.66
CA ALA A 27 -27.58 15.77 7.62
C ALA A 27 -26.41 15.53 8.60
N ALA A 28 -25.17 15.56 8.11
CA ALA A 28 -23.97 15.45 8.94
C ALA A 28 -23.87 16.62 9.93
N HIS A 29 -24.08 17.86 9.49
CA HIS A 29 -24.09 19.03 10.36
C HIS A 29 -25.18 18.96 11.43
N GLN A 30 -26.37 18.49 11.09
CA GLN A 30 -27.46 18.32 12.07
C GLN A 30 -27.12 17.25 13.11
N LEU A 31 -26.47 16.15 12.69
CA LEU A 31 -26.05 15.08 13.61
C LEU A 31 -24.91 15.56 14.52
N LEU A 32 -23.93 16.28 13.96
CA LEU A 32 -22.81 16.89 14.67
C LEU A 32 -23.24 17.98 15.67
N ALA A 33 -24.21 18.82 15.30
CA ALA A 33 -24.75 19.87 16.16
C ALA A 33 -25.81 19.36 17.14
N GLY A 34 -26.34 18.16 16.92
CA GLY A 34 -27.40 17.56 17.72
C GLY A 34 -26.90 16.95 19.03
N ARG A 35 -27.84 16.75 19.95
CA ARG A 35 -27.60 16.05 21.24
C ARG A 35 -27.06 14.63 21.06
N THR A 36 -27.30 14.03 19.90
CA THR A 36 -26.96 12.65 19.54
C THR A 36 -25.48 12.33 19.70
N ILE A 37 -24.57 13.27 19.42
CA ILE A 37 -23.12 13.06 19.60
C ILE A 37 -22.67 13.37 21.03
N ALA A 38 -23.28 14.38 21.67
CA ALA A 38 -22.99 14.70 23.06
C ALA A 38 -23.24 13.48 23.98
N ASP A 39 -24.35 12.80 23.74
CA ASP A 39 -24.80 11.63 24.52
C ASP A 39 -24.04 10.34 24.18
N ARG A 40 -23.15 10.34 23.18
CA ARG A 40 -22.40 9.15 22.72
C ARG A 40 -20.89 9.36 22.70
N PRO A 41 -20.17 9.00 23.78
CA PRO A 41 -18.72 9.20 23.85
C PRO A 41 -17.94 8.40 22.79
N ALA A 42 -18.34 7.17 22.50
CA ALA A 42 -17.66 6.33 21.50
C ALA A 42 -17.65 6.97 20.09
N LEU A 43 -18.73 7.66 19.71
CA LEU A 43 -18.83 8.35 18.43
C LEU A 43 -17.92 9.59 18.38
N ARG A 44 -17.75 10.28 19.51
CA ARG A 44 -16.81 11.40 19.65
C ARG A 44 -15.36 10.94 19.51
N ASP A 45 -15.02 9.81 20.13
CA ASP A 45 -13.67 9.26 20.05
C ASP A 45 -13.32 8.83 18.63
N LEU A 46 -14.27 8.21 17.91
CA LEU A 46 -14.11 7.87 16.50
C LEU A 46 -13.92 9.10 15.60
N LEU A 47 -14.74 10.13 15.78
CA LEU A 47 -14.58 11.40 15.05
C LEU A 47 -13.23 12.07 15.33
N ALA A 48 -12.77 12.04 16.58
CA ALA A 48 -11.47 12.58 16.96
C ALA A 48 -10.30 11.80 16.34
N ALA A 49 -10.43 10.46 16.28
CA ALA A 49 -9.44 9.59 15.63
C ALA A 49 -9.36 9.87 14.12
N GLU A 50 -10.51 9.97 13.45
CA GLU A 50 -10.58 10.24 12.02
C GLU A 50 -10.04 11.65 11.69
N ALA A 51 -10.40 12.66 12.48
CA ALA A 51 -9.83 14.01 12.33
C ALA A 51 -8.32 14.06 12.60
N ALA A 52 -7.80 13.22 13.49
CA ALA A 52 -6.37 13.08 13.70
C ALA A 52 -5.68 12.42 12.50
N PHE A 53 -6.32 11.44 11.86
CA PHE A 53 -5.84 10.83 10.63
C PHE A 53 -5.83 11.83 9.47
N ASP A 54 -6.91 12.58 9.29
CA ASP A 54 -7.03 13.63 8.28
C ASP A 54 -5.93 14.69 8.40
N ARG A 55 -5.60 15.12 9.62
CA ARG A 55 -4.49 16.05 9.86
C ARG A 55 -3.13 15.49 9.48
N ARG A 56 -2.92 14.18 9.61
CA ARG A 56 -1.68 13.52 9.17
C ARG A 56 -1.60 13.48 7.65
N LEU A 57 -2.73 13.25 6.96
CA LEU A 57 -2.80 13.26 5.50
C LEU A 57 -2.68 14.67 4.92
N ALA A 58 -3.25 15.67 5.58
CA ALA A 58 -3.16 17.07 5.17
C ALA A 58 -1.78 17.70 5.42
N GLY A 59 -0.85 16.95 6.02
CA GLY A 59 0.54 17.36 6.15
C GLY A 59 1.19 17.63 4.80
N VAL A 60 2.22 18.47 4.80
CA VAL A 60 3.03 18.72 3.60
C VAL A 60 3.56 17.37 3.11
N VAL A 61 3.14 16.96 1.91
CA VAL A 61 3.70 15.78 1.24
C VAL A 61 5.20 16.02 1.16
N PRO A 62 6.05 15.18 1.80
CA PRO A 62 7.49 15.38 1.74
C PRO A 62 7.90 15.35 0.27
N VAL A 63 8.60 16.39 -0.18
CA VAL A 63 9.15 16.43 -1.53
C VAL A 63 10.18 15.31 -1.62
N VAL A 64 9.82 14.23 -2.30
CA VAL A 64 10.73 13.11 -2.56
C VAL A 64 11.63 13.51 -3.71
N ASP A 65 12.94 13.56 -3.46
CA ASP A 65 13.93 13.79 -4.52
C ASP A 65 14.08 12.51 -5.36
N GLU A 66 13.48 12.53 -6.55
CA GLU A 66 13.52 11.44 -7.53
C GLU A 66 14.94 11.07 -7.98
N ALA A 67 15.90 12.01 -7.96
CA ALA A 67 17.29 11.70 -8.25
C ALA A 67 17.92 10.89 -7.10
N ARG A 68 17.61 11.25 -5.85
CA ARG A 68 18.03 10.51 -4.67
C ARG A 68 17.42 9.10 -4.64
N VAL A 69 16.13 8.96 -4.98
CA VAL A 69 15.45 7.65 -5.07
C VAL A 69 16.10 6.79 -6.16
N ARG A 70 16.31 7.34 -7.37
CA ARG A 70 16.99 6.61 -8.45
C ARG A 70 18.41 6.19 -8.08
N HIS A 71 19.14 7.05 -7.37
CA HIS A 71 20.49 6.71 -6.90
C HIS A 71 20.46 5.58 -5.86
N LEU A 72 19.51 5.61 -4.93
CA LEU A 72 19.33 4.56 -3.94
C LEU A 72 18.90 3.23 -4.59
N VAL A 73 17.98 3.27 -5.55
CA VAL A 73 17.57 2.08 -6.30
C VAL A 73 18.74 1.52 -7.09
N ALA A 74 19.54 2.38 -7.74
CA ALA A 74 20.72 1.97 -8.48
C ALA A 74 21.79 1.35 -7.57
N SER A 75 22.01 1.89 -6.36
CA SER A 75 22.99 1.35 -5.41
C SER A 75 22.54 0.01 -4.84
N VAL A 76 21.27 -0.15 -4.49
CA VAL A 76 20.69 -1.43 -4.04
C VAL A 76 20.73 -2.47 -5.17
N THR A 77 20.40 -2.08 -6.40
CA THR A 77 20.45 -2.98 -7.57
C THR A 77 21.87 -3.43 -7.88
N ARG A 78 22.85 -2.52 -7.75
CA ARG A 78 24.27 -2.86 -7.92
C ARG A 78 24.74 -3.82 -6.81
N ALA A 79 24.44 -3.53 -5.55
CA ALA A 79 24.75 -4.43 -4.43
C ALA A 79 24.11 -5.82 -4.60
N ALA A 80 22.86 -5.87 -5.06
CA ALA A 80 22.16 -7.13 -5.33
C ALA A 80 22.78 -7.93 -6.49
N ARG A 81 23.32 -7.25 -7.52
CA ARG A 81 24.02 -7.90 -8.64
C ARG A 81 25.43 -8.37 -8.27
N ASP A 82 26.11 -7.63 -7.40
CA ASP A 82 27.45 -7.97 -6.92
C ASP A 82 27.42 -9.06 -5.83
N THR A 83 26.23 -9.46 -5.37
CA THR A 83 26.06 -10.60 -4.47
C THR A 83 26.11 -11.91 -5.29
N PRO A 84 27.07 -12.82 -5.05
CA PRO A 84 27.16 -14.08 -5.79
C PRO A 84 25.89 -14.92 -5.59
N ARG A 85 25.32 -15.46 -6.67
CA ARG A 85 24.09 -16.30 -6.69
C ARG A 85 24.17 -17.61 -5.88
N GLY A 86 25.23 -17.82 -5.11
CA GLY A 86 25.39 -18.96 -4.19
C GLY A 86 25.92 -18.58 -2.80
N ALA A 87 26.11 -17.29 -2.50
CA ALA A 87 26.60 -16.81 -1.22
C ALA A 87 25.51 -16.00 -0.51
N ALA A 88 24.69 -16.74 0.26
CA ALA A 88 23.85 -16.28 1.36
C ALA A 88 22.52 -15.55 1.03
N PRO A 89 21.39 -16.27 1.12
CA PRO A 89 20.08 -15.67 1.45
C PRO A 89 20.05 -15.05 2.88
N ASP A 90 20.98 -15.46 3.75
CA ASP A 90 21.02 -15.04 5.15
C ASP A 90 21.71 -13.69 5.37
N SER A 91 22.63 -13.28 4.49
CA SER A 91 23.47 -12.08 4.71
C SER A 91 22.79 -10.79 4.27
N LEU A 92 21.94 -10.82 3.23
CA LEU A 92 21.19 -9.67 2.75
C LEU A 92 20.11 -9.23 3.75
N LEU A 93 19.45 -10.17 4.44
CA LEU A 93 18.53 -9.86 5.54
C LEU A 93 19.26 -9.29 6.75
N VAL A 94 20.46 -9.78 7.09
CA VAL A 94 21.23 -9.24 8.22
C VAL A 94 21.78 -7.85 7.93
N PHE A 95 22.19 -7.57 6.67
CA PHE A 95 22.72 -6.25 6.29
C PHE A 95 21.63 -5.18 6.14
N LEU A 96 20.43 -5.54 5.66
CA LEU A 96 19.35 -4.57 5.43
C LEU A 96 18.53 -4.28 6.69
N LEU A 97 18.53 -5.21 7.64
CA LEU A 97 17.59 -5.22 8.75
C LEU A 97 18.32 -5.16 10.13
N GLY A 98 19.63 -5.43 10.19
CA GLY A 98 20.30 -5.73 11.46
C GLY A 98 19.71 -6.99 12.11
N PRO A 99 20.12 -7.38 13.33
CA PRO A 99 19.45 -8.46 14.04
C PRO A 99 18.02 -8.05 14.38
N LEU A 100 17.06 -8.38 13.51
CA LEU A 100 15.65 -8.12 13.81
C LEU A 100 15.20 -9.02 14.96
N PRO A 101 14.61 -8.46 16.02
CA PRO A 101 13.93 -9.29 16.99
C PRO A 101 12.84 -10.07 16.27
N ARG A 102 12.76 -11.39 16.49
CA ARG A 102 11.74 -12.30 15.92
C ARG A 102 10.33 -11.72 15.77
N PRO A 103 9.77 -10.93 16.72
CA PRO A 103 8.46 -10.31 16.53
C PRO A 103 8.38 -9.33 15.34
N ALA A 104 9.45 -8.58 15.05
CA ALA A 104 9.47 -7.62 13.96
C ALA A 104 9.48 -8.31 12.58
N ALA A 105 10.17 -9.44 12.45
CA ALA A 105 10.15 -10.25 11.22
C ALA A 105 8.76 -10.85 10.95
N ALA A 106 8.08 -11.33 12.01
CA ALA A 106 6.72 -11.82 11.90
C ALA A 106 5.73 -10.72 11.47
N ALA A 107 5.87 -9.52 12.04
CA ALA A 107 5.06 -8.36 11.66
C ALA A 107 5.28 -7.95 10.19
N LEU A 108 6.53 -7.97 9.72
CA LEU A 108 6.88 -7.66 8.32
C LEU A 108 6.31 -8.70 7.35
N GLY A 109 6.42 -9.99 7.69
CA GLY A 109 5.84 -11.07 6.91
C GLY A 109 4.30 -10.98 6.84
N LEU A 110 3.65 -10.66 7.96
CA LEU A 110 2.21 -10.46 8.00
C LEU A 110 1.78 -9.24 7.18
N GLY A 111 2.55 -8.15 7.25
CA GLY A 111 2.32 -6.94 6.44
C GLY A 111 2.42 -7.21 4.95
N LEU A 112 3.44 -7.96 4.51
CA LEU A 112 3.59 -8.36 3.11
C LEU A 112 2.47 -9.31 2.65
N LEU A 113 2.00 -10.21 3.53
CA LEU A 113 0.88 -11.09 3.23
C LEU A 113 -0.43 -10.30 3.03
N LEU A 114 -0.71 -9.35 3.93
CA LEU A 114 -1.88 -8.47 3.82
C LEU A 114 -1.79 -7.57 2.59
N LEU A 115 -0.60 -7.06 2.28
CA LEU A 115 -0.38 -6.25 1.08
C LEU A 115 -0.59 -7.08 -0.19
N GLY A 116 -0.07 -8.30 -0.24
CA GLY A 116 -0.33 -9.24 -1.34
C GLY A 116 -1.80 -9.61 -1.46
N TRP A 117 -2.52 -9.74 -0.33
CA TRP A 117 -3.95 -9.98 -0.31
C TRP A 117 -4.75 -8.80 -0.88
N VAL A 118 -4.43 -7.57 -0.47
CA VAL A 118 -5.10 -6.35 -0.97
C VAL A 118 -4.84 -6.14 -2.46
N ILE A 119 -3.60 -6.34 -2.91
CA ILE A 119 -3.24 -6.24 -4.33
C ILE A 119 -3.92 -7.38 -5.12
N GLY A 120 -3.88 -8.61 -4.61
CA GLY A 120 -4.55 -9.76 -5.24
C GLY A 120 -6.07 -9.63 -5.31
N ALA A 121 -6.69 -8.97 -4.34
CA ALA A 121 -8.14 -8.72 -4.33
C ALA A 121 -8.56 -7.58 -5.28
N THR A 122 -7.63 -6.73 -5.70
CA THR A 122 -7.90 -5.58 -6.59
C THR A 122 -7.52 -5.85 -8.04
N VAL A 123 -6.73 -6.88 -8.32
CA VAL A 123 -6.44 -7.32 -9.69
C VAL A 123 -7.51 -8.33 -10.12
N PRO A 124 -8.32 -8.06 -11.16
CA PRO A 124 -9.24 -9.05 -11.69
C PRO A 124 -8.44 -10.28 -12.13
N HIS A 125 -8.90 -11.46 -11.71
CA HIS A 125 -8.36 -12.75 -12.10
C HIS A 125 -8.44 -12.89 -13.63
N VAL A 126 -7.35 -12.56 -14.33
CA VAL A 126 -7.21 -12.90 -15.75
C VAL A 126 -7.01 -14.41 -15.77
N GLY A 127 -8.09 -15.13 -16.04
CA GLY A 127 -8.06 -16.57 -16.23
C GLY A 127 -6.97 -16.93 -17.23
N THR A 128 -6.36 -18.08 -17.01
CA THR A 128 -5.32 -18.67 -17.85
C THR A 128 -5.80 -18.82 -19.29
N THR A 129 -5.68 -17.76 -20.10
CA THR A 129 -5.65 -17.91 -21.55
C THR A 129 -4.34 -18.56 -21.89
N GLU A 130 -4.41 -19.85 -22.25
CA GLU A 130 -3.38 -20.56 -23.01
C GLU A 130 -2.90 -19.65 -24.13
N VAL A 131 -1.72 -19.06 -23.95
CA VAL A 131 -0.98 -18.47 -25.05
C VAL A 131 -0.45 -19.66 -25.84
N ALA A 132 -1.25 -20.10 -26.81
CA ALA A 132 -0.77 -20.92 -27.92
C ALA A 132 0.35 -20.13 -28.60
N LEU A 133 1.59 -20.49 -28.31
CA LEU A 133 2.78 -20.06 -29.05
C LEU A 133 2.57 -20.50 -30.51
N PRO A 134 2.41 -19.59 -31.47
CA PRO A 134 2.57 -19.95 -32.86
C PRO A 134 4.07 -20.16 -33.08
N GLY A 135 4.46 -21.42 -33.21
CA GLY A 135 5.72 -21.73 -33.86
C GLY A 135 5.61 -21.29 -35.32
N ASP A 136 6.55 -20.47 -35.76
CA ASP A 136 7.12 -20.55 -37.10
C ASP A 136 8.48 -19.84 -37.12
N ASP A 137 9.49 -20.63 -37.48
CA ASP A 137 10.72 -20.29 -38.17
C ASP A 137 11.48 -19.01 -37.79
N VAL A 138 12.48 -19.17 -36.92
CA VAL A 138 13.79 -18.55 -37.17
C VAL A 138 14.85 -19.64 -37.14
N THR A 139 15.24 -20.03 -38.36
CA THR A 139 16.36 -20.90 -38.66
C THR A 139 17.66 -20.37 -38.07
N ILE A 140 18.44 -21.31 -37.55
CA ILE A 140 19.77 -21.22 -37.00
C ILE A 140 20.72 -20.40 -37.90
N LEU A 141 21.35 -19.36 -37.35
CA LEU A 141 22.61 -18.83 -37.88
C LEU A 141 23.51 -18.32 -36.74
N PHE A 142 23.83 -19.19 -35.78
CA PHE A 142 25.08 -19.06 -35.04
C PHE A 142 26.14 -19.81 -35.84
N ASP A 143 26.84 -19.07 -36.70
CA ASP A 143 28.15 -19.47 -37.18
C ASP A 143 29.09 -19.48 -35.98
N GLY A 144 29.67 -20.64 -35.73
CA GLY A 144 30.47 -20.96 -34.58
C GLY A 144 31.30 -22.18 -34.89
N ASP A 145 31.97 -22.19 -36.05
CA ASP A 145 33.03 -23.15 -36.30
C ASP A 145 34.33 -22.66 -35.66
N GLY A 146 34.58 -23.18 -34.46
CA GLY A 146 35.91 -23.26 -33.88
C GLY A 146 36.44 -24.67 -34.09
N ARG A 147 37.30 -24.85 -35.09
CA ARG A 147 38.46 -25.75 -35.06
C ARG A 147 39.47 -25.43 -36.14
#